data_AF-A0A2S5DET5-F1
#
_entry.id   AF-A0A2S5DET5-F1
#
_cell.length_a   1.000
_cell.length_b   1.000
_cell.length_c   1.000
_cell.angle_alpha   90.00
_cell.angle_beta   90.00
_cell.angle_gamma   90.00
#
_symmetry.space_group_name_H-M   'P 1'
#
loop_
_entity.id
_entity.type
_entity.pdbx_description
1 polymer ?
#
loop_
_entity_poly.entity_id
_entity_poly.type
_entity_poly.pdbx_seq_one_letter_code
_entity_poly.pdbx_strand_id
1 'polypeptide(L)'
;MQLLSPPRFILAMTAMLCAACGGGGDSSSTSSAGSSSGSSSKSGSYSTAGVLCSYSESTFNSSASVNATSTAVWSCTSSARQLSANGLPDHSVGTFPNVNNPNTISAQSVTPSFALSPSLSGGSKTVQPTGYALNGVKFDPATAGSCDNSGSCTLIGNTGSWSIEALGQNSFNFGVDSNNAHVQPNGAYHYHGMPTGLMTELGKGAAMTLVGWAEDGFPIYARYGYSSANDAASAIKTLIGSYQLKSTPDSGRPSTSLYPMGTFSQDYQYVAGSGDLDECNGRTGVTPEFPGGIYYYAITDSYPYISRCVKGS
;
A
#
# COMPACT_ATOMS: atom_id res chain seq x y z
N MET A 1 -23.40 19.07 -25.60
CA MET A 1 -23.81 17.66 -25.77
C MET A 1 -23.11 16.85 -24.68
N GLN A 2 -23.76 16.70 -23.52
CA GLN A 2 -23.24 15.87 -22.42
C GLN A 2 -23.59 14.41 -22.73
N LEU A 3 -22.57 13.60 -22.99
CA LEU A 3 -22.72 12.15 -23.06
C LEU A 3 -22.65 11.62 -21.62
N LEU A 4 -23.80 11.21 -21.10
CA LEU A 4 -23.92 10.46 -19.87
C LEU A 4 -23.31 9.07 -20.09
N SER A 5 -22.31 8.71 -19.29
CA SER A 5 -21.77 7.35 -19.23
C SER A 5 -22.84 6.37 -18.72
N PRO A 6 -22.94 5.14 -19.29
CA PRO A 6 -23.92 4.16 -18.84
C PRO A 6 -23.50 3.55 -17.49
N PRO A 7 -24.46 3.07 -16.67
CA PRO A 7 -24.17 2.44 -15.38
C PRO A 7 -23.51 1.07 -15.59
N ARG A 8 -22.41 0.82 -14.88
CA ARG A 8 -21.73 -0.49 -14.86
C ARG A 8 -22.49 -1.44 -13.92
N PHE A 9 -22.97 -2.56 -14.46
CA PHE A 9 -23.55 -3.67 -13.68
C PHE A 9 -22.45 -4.38 -12.88
N ILE A 10 -22.53 -4.34 -11.56
CA ILE A 10 -21.79 -5.23 -10.67
C ILE A 10 -22.68 -6.44 -10.39
N LEU A 11 -22.21 -7.62 -10.79
CA LEU A 11 -22.84 -8.90 -10.48
C LEU A 11 -22.74 -9.13 -8.96
N ALA A 12 -23.81 -8.85 -8.24
CA ALA A 12 -23.92 -9.12 -6.81
C ALA A 12 -23.98 -10.65 -6.59
N MET A 13 -22.98 -11.18 -5.89
CA MET A 13 -22.93 -12.58 -5.49
C MET A 13 -23.79 -12.76 -4.24
N THR A 14 -24.90 -13.50 -4.36
CA THR A 14 -25.86 -13.78 -3.30
C THR A 14 -25.24 -14.66 -2.21
N ALA A 15 -25.09 -14.14 -0.99
CA ALA A 15 -24.68 -14.91 0.18
C ALA A 15 -25.89 -15.65 0.77
N MET A 16 -25.79 -16.98 0.85
CA MET A 16 -26.80 -17.86 1.45
C MET A 16 -26.56 -17.95 2.96
N LEU A 17 -27.49 -17.44 3.76
CA LEU A 17 -27.49 -17.61 5.22
C LEU A 17 -27.98 -19.01 5.58
N CYS A 18 -27.18 -19.77 6.33
CA CYS A 18 -27.66 -20.91 7.11
C CYS A 18 -27.54 -20.58 8.60
N ALA A 19 -28.69 -20.55 9.27
CA ALA A 19 -28.79 -20.50 10.72
C ALA A 19 -28.64 -21.91 11.29
N ALA A 20 -27.89 -22.05 12.39
CA ALA A 20 -27.97 -23.21 13.27
C ALA A 20 -27.84 -22.75 14.73
N CYS A 21 -28.86 -23.10 15.53
CA CYS A 21 -28.94 -22.90 16.97
C CYS A 21 -28.59 -24.21 17.71
N GLY A 22 -28.13 -24.06 18.97
CA GLY A 22 -28.12 -25.09 20.01
C GLY A 22 -26.69 -25.52 20.41
N GLY A 23 -26.30 -25.61 21.68
CA GLY A 23 -26.97 -25.54 22.98
C GLY A 23 -25.88 -25.64 24.07
N GLY A 24 -26.19 -25.19 25.28
CA GLY A 24 -25.21 -24.87 26.32
C GLY A 24 -24.62 -26.01 27.15
N GLY A 25 -23.82 -25.61 28.15
CA GLY A 25 -23.30 -26.45 29.23
C GLY A 25 -22.11 -25.81 29.94
N ASP A 26 -22.37 -25.19 31.10
CA ASP A 26 -21.37 -24.62 32.02
C ASP A 26 -20.45 -25.68 32.64
N SER A 27 -19.18 -25.33 32.87
CA SER A 27 -18.39 -25.82 34.01
C SER A 27 -17.27 -24.85 34.32
N SER A 28 -17.30 -24.28 35.52
CA SER A 28 -16.28 -23.41 36.09
C SER A 28 -15.05 -24.19 36.56
N SER A 29 -13.85 -23.65 36.31
CA SER A 29 -12.71 -23.84 37.21
C SER A 29 -11.80 -22.62 37.15
N THR A 30 -11.46 -22.11 38.33
CA THR A 30 -10.64 -20.94 38.57
C THR A 30 -9.18 -21.39 38.71
N SER A 31 -8.28 -20.81 37.92
CA SER A 31 -6.84 -20.80 38.24
C SER A 31 -6.18 -19.60 37.60
N SER A 32 -5.77 -18.66 38.45
CA SER A 32 -4.98 -17.47 38.15
C SER A 32 -3.49 -17.82 38.04
N ALA A 33 -2.82 -17.45 36.94
CA ALA A 33 -1.47 -16.87 36.93
C ALA A 33 -0.96 -16.62 35.50
N GLY A 34 -0.72 -15.33 35.20
CA GLY A 34 0.34 -14.81 34.33
C GLY A 34 0.53 -15.41 32.93
N SER A 35 -0.19 -14.89 31.94
CA SER A 35 0.15 -15.10 30.52
C SER A 35 0.77 -13.84 29.93
N SER A 36 2.11 -13.84 29.84
CA SER A 36 2.83 -13.01 28.88
C SER A 36 2.35 -13.38 27.48
N SER A 37 1.63 -12.49 26.80
CA SER A 37 1.19 -12.67 25.42
C SER A 37 2.39 -12.54 24.47
N GLY A 38 3.21 -13.59 24.39
CA GLY A 38 4.03 -13.84 23.22
C GLY A 38 3.08 -14.22 22.08
N SER A 39 2.95 -13.33 21.10
CA SER A 39 2.25 -13.63 19.85
C SER A 39 2.95 -14.82 19.19
N SER A 40 2.35 -16.01 19.30
CA SER A 40 2.80 -17.19 18.58
C SER A 40 2.47 -16.98 17.11
N SER A 41 3.47 -16.61 16.32
CA SER A 41 3.44 -16.65 14.87
C SER A 41 3.15 -18.10 14.44
N LYS A 42 1.89 -18.42 14.15
CA LYS A 42 1.58 -19.66 13.45
C LYS A 42 2.26 -19.58 12.09
N SER A 43 3.29 -20.40 11.90
CA SER A 43 3.92 -20.70 10.62
C SER A 43 2.92 -21.45 9.74
N GLY A 44 1.89 -20.73 9.27
CA GLY A 44 0.93 -21.20 8.29
C GLY A 44 1.30 -20.62 6.93
N SER A 45 1.46 -21.47 5.93
CA SER A 45 1.44 -21.03 4.53
C SER A 45 0.05 -20.45 4.24
N TYR A 46 -0.01 -19.22 3.76
CA TYR A 46 -1.27 -18.59 3.35
C TYR A 46 -1.61 -18.99 1.91
N SER A 47 -2.84 -18.75 1.48
CA SER A 47 -3.22 -18.86 0.08
C SER A 47 -3.99 -17.63 -0.36
N THR A 48 -3.57 -17.03 -1.46
CA THR A 48 -4.25 -15.93 -2.15
C THR A 48 -4.90 -16.39 -3.45
N ALA A 49 -4.90 -17.71 -3.72
CA ALA A 49 -5.53 -18.30 -4.89
C ALA A 49 -7.03 -17.99 -4.95
N GLY A 50 -7.53 -17.72 -6.16
CA GLY A 50 -8.93 -17.40 -6.43
C GLY A 50 -9.34 -15.94 -6.14
N VAL A 51 -8.62 -15.22 -5.27
CA VAL A 51 -8.96 -13.81 -4.95
C VAL A 51 -8.49 -12.89 -6.06
N LEU A 52 -9.42 -12.24 -6.77
CA LEU A 52 -9.13 -11.32 -7.89
C LEU A 52 -8.25 -11.93 -9.01
N CYS A 53 -8.28 -13.26 -9.17
CA CYS A 53 -7.52 -13.98 -10.21
C CYS A 53 -8.05 -13.80 -11.63
N SER A 54 -9.17 -13.09 -11.78
CA SER A 54 -9.76 -12.74 -13.07
C SER A 54 -10.12 -11.26 -13.13
N TYR A 55 -9.48 -10.44 -12.27
CA TYR A 55 -9.69 -9.00 -12.31
C TYR A 55 -9.15 -8.46 -13.62
N SER A 56 -9.96 -7.68 -14.31
CA SER A 56 -9.53 -6.96 -15.50
C SER A 56 -10.22 -5.62 -15.54
N GLU A 57 -9.48 -4.59 -15.92
CA GLU A 57 -10.04 -3.29 -16.23
C GLU A 57 -9.53 -2.81 -17.60
N SER A 58 -10.37 -2.00 -18.23
CA SER A 58 -10.03 -1.25 -19.43
C SER A 58 -10.83 0.05 -19.39
N THR A 59 -10.16 1.14 -19.04
CA THR A 59 -10.81 2.43 -18.78
C THR A 59 -10.09 3.56 -19.49
N PHE A 60 -10.82 4.33 -20.29
CA PHE A 60 -10.27 5.53 -20.92
C PHE A 60 -10.05 6.63 -19.88
N ASN A 61 -8.79 7.03 -19.68
CA ASN A 61 -8.44 8.14 -18.83
C ASN A 61 -8.40 9.43 -19.65
N SER A 62 -9.37 10.30 -19.42
CA SER A 62 -9.54 11.57 -20.13
C SER A 62 -8.66 12.71 -19.61
N SER A 63 -7.85 12.49 -18.59
CA SER A 63 -6.88 13.48 -18.12
C SER A 63 -5.94 13.85 -19.28
N ALA A 64 -5.71 15.15 -19.50
CA ALA A 64 -4.88 15.62 -20.61
C ALA A 64 -3.47 15.01 -20.60
N SER A 65 -2.93 14.72 -19.42
CA SER A 65 -1.61 14.08 -19.25
C SER A 65 -1.58 12.58 -19.52
N VAL A 66 -2.72 11.92 -19.73
CA VAL A 66 -2.80 10.49 -20.07
C VAL A 66 -3.45 10.32 -21.45
N ASN A 67 -4.70 10.79 -21.59
CA ASN A 67 -5.50 10.76 -22.83
C ASN A 67 -5.41 9.43 -23.60
N ALA A 68 -5.52 8.32 -22.86
CA ALA A 68 -5.34 6.97 -23.35
C ALA A 68 -6.10 5.98 -22.47
N THR A 69 -6.29 4.76 -22.98
CA THR A 69 -6.93 3.69 -22.22
C THR A 69 -5.94 3.05 -21.25
N SER A 70 -6.22 3.13 -19.95
CA SER A 70 -5.60 2.29 -18.94
C SER A 70 -6.09 0.85 -19.09
N THR A 71 -5.17 -0.10 -18.95
CA THR A 71 -5.49 -1.52 -19.01
C THR A 71 -4.67 -2.28 -17.99
N ALA A 72 -5.33 -3.13 -17.20
CA ALA A 72 -4.71 -4.09 -16.31
C ALA A 72 -5.52 -5.40 -16.29
N VAL A 73 -4.80 -6.51 -16.39
CA VAL A 73 -5.35 -7.87 -16.29
C VAL A 73 -4.55 -8.62 -15.24
N TRP A 74 -5.23 -9.02 -14.16
CA TRP A 74 -4.71 -9.95 -13.18
C TRP A 74 -5.23 -11.35 -13.49
N SER A 75 -4.30 -12.30 -13.59
CA SER A 75 -4.57 -13.70 -13.85
C SER A 75 -3.86 -14.59 -12.83
N CYS A 76 -4.34 -15.81 -12.63
CA CYS A 76 -3.66 -16.79 -11.79
C CYS A 76 -3.40 -18.08 -12.58
N THR A 77 -2.19 -18.62 -12.41
CA THR A 77 -1.88 -20.02 -12.72
C THR A 77 -2.14 -20.87 -11.47
N SER A 78 -1.68 -22.12 -11.45
CA SER A 78 -1.71 -22.97 -10.26
C SER A 78 -0.82 -22.45 -9.11
N SER A 79 0.22 -21.67 -9.40
CA SER A 79 1.22 -21.26 -8.41
C SER A 79 1.48 -19.75 -8.36
N ALA A 80 1.08 -18.99 -9.38
CA ALA A 80 1.45 -17.59 -9.51
C ALA A 80 0.29 -16.69 -9.90
N ARG A 81 0.29 -15.48 -9.36
CA ARG A 81 -0.53 -14.34 -9.77
C ARG A 81 0.27 -13.50 -10.74
N GLN A 82 -0.24 -13.30 -11.94
CA GLN A 82 0.40 -12.51 -12.99
C GLN A 82 -0.42 -11.26 -13.27
N LEU A 83 0.27 -10.14 -13.48
CA LEU A 83 -0.31 -8.90 -13.99
C LEU A 83 0.15 -8.71 -15.44
N SER A 84 -0.73 -8.25 -16.31
CA SER A 84 -0.40 -7.68 -17.62
C SER A 84 -1.08 -6.33 -17.71
N ALA A 85 -0.31 -5.24 -17.70
CA ALA A 85 -0.83 -3.89 -17.72
C ALA A 85 0.04 -2.92 -18.52
N ASN A 86 -0.53 -1.74 -18.82
CA ASN A 86 0.17 -0.66 -19.50
C ASN A 86 0.69 0.45 -18.55
N GLY A 87 0.52 0.28 -17.24
CA GLY A 87 1.02 1.19 -16.21
C GLY A 87 0.38 2.60 -16.21
N LEU A 88 -0.67 2.81 -17.00
CA LEU A 88 -1.42 4.06 -16.98
C LEU A 88 -2.47 4.04 -15.86
N PRO A 89 -2.71 5.14 -15.14
CA PRO A 89 -3.77 5.20 -14.14
C PRO A 89 -5.14 5.17 -14.81
N ASP A 90 -6.10 4.49 -14.18
CA ASP A 90 -7.51 4.40 -14.56
C ASP A 90 -8.38 5.55 -14.01
N HIS A 91 -7.76 6.47 -13.26
CA HIS A 91 -8.41 7.60 -12.59
C HIS A 91 -7.82 8.94 -13.04
N SER A 92 -8.48 10.05 -12.68
CA SER A 92 -7.97 11.39 -12.98
C SER A 92 -6.59 11.65 -12.36
N VAL A 93 -5.70 12.32 -13.10
CA VAL A 93 -4.36 12.71 -12.65
C VAL A 93 -4.13 14.21 -12.73
N GLY A 94 -3.06 14.67 -12.07
CA GLY A 94 -2.56 16.04 -12.21
C GLY A 94 -1.97 16.32 -13.60
N THR A 95 -1.53 17.57 -13.80
CA THR A 95 -0.82 17.97 -15.01
C THR A 95 0.64 17.55 -14.94
N PHE A 96 1.04 16.76 -15.94
CA PHE A 96 2.41 16.34 -16.23
C PHE A 96 2.72 16.59 -17.71
N PRO A 97 3.88 17.17 -18.04
CA PRO A 97 4.87 17.70 -17.10
C PRO A 97 4.38 18.94 -16.35
N ASN A 98 4.97 19.22 -15.19
CA ASN A 98 4.80 20.45 -14.43
C ASN A 98 6.16 21.02 -13.97
N VAL A 99 6.15 22.19 -13.33
CA VAL A 99 7.38 22.91 -12.93
C VAL A 99 8.28 22.11 -11.98
N ASN A 100 7.71 21.18 -11.20
CA ASN A 100 8.43 20.37 -10.23
C ASN A 100 8.63 18.91 -10.70
N ASN A 101 8.01 18.51 -11.80
CA ASN A 101 8.20 17.22 -12.45
C ASN A 101 8.14 17.39 -13.98
N PRO A 102 9.29 17.41 -14.68
CA PRO A 102 9.35 17.68 -16.11
C PRO A 102 8.99 16.48 -17.00
N ASN A 103 8.54 15.36 -16.42
CA ASN A 103 8.33 14.12 -17.16
C ASN A 103 6.88 13.99 -17.64
N THR A 104 6.68 13.35 -18.77
CA THR A 104 5.36 13.07 -19.37
C THR A 104 4.96 11.63 -19.11
N ILE A 105 3.70 11.37 -18.73
CA ILE A 105 3.20 10.00 -18.56
C ILE A 105 3.23 9.28 -19.92
N SER A 106 3.73 8.05 -19.94
CA SER A 106 3.68 7.17 -21.10
C SER A 106 3.37 5.75 -20.68
N ALA A 107 2.77 4.99 -21.60
CA ALA A 107 2.49 3.58 -21.38
C ALA A 107 3.79 2.79 -21.13
N GLN A 108 3.75 1.89 -20.16
CA GLN A 108 4.82 0.99 -19.77
C GLN A 108 4.44 -0.45 -20.12
N SER A 109 5.40 -1.37 -20.16
CA SER A 109 5.09 -2.81 -20.17
C SER A 109 5.21 -3.35 -18.75
N VAL A 110 4.08 -3.71 -18.12
CA VAL A 110 4.02 -4.17 -16.74
C VAL A 110 3.59 -5.63 -16.71
N THR A 111 4.53 -6.54 -16.42
CA THR A 111 4.29 -8.00 -16.44
C THR A 111 4.85 -8.77 -15.23
N PRO A 112 4.65 -8.32 -13.97
CA PRO A 112 5.17 -9.03 -12.80
C PRO A 112 4.38 -10.32 -12.51
N SER A 113 5.02 -11.20 -11.73
CA SER A 113 4.47 -12.49 -11.28
C SER A 113 4.80 -12.70 -9.80
N PHE A 114 3.79 -13.01 -8.99
CA PHE A 114 3.90 -13.17 -7.53
C PHE A 114 3.40 -14.54 -7.09
N ALA A 115 3.93 -15.06 -5.97
CA ALA A 115 3.47 -16.33 -5.41
C ALA A 115 1.99 -16.25 -4.95
N LEU A 116 1.22 -17.31 -5.18
CA LEU A 116 -0.14 -17.46 -4.63
C LEU A 116 -0.16 -18.03 -3.21
N SER A 117 0.99 -18.48 -2.70
CA SER A 117 1.10 -19.10 -1.38
C SER A 117 2.17 -18.40 -0.53
N PRO A 118 1.97 -17.12 -0.18
CA PRO A 118 2.97 -16.38 0.58
C PRO A 118 3.11 -16.96 1.99
N SER A 119 4.32 -16.87 2.53
CA SER A 119 4.63 -17.31 3.88
C SER A 119 5.45 -16.26 4.60
N LEU A 120 5.25 -16.07 5.91
CA LEU A 120 6.06 -15.13 6.69
C LEU A 120 7.48 -15.69 6.86
N SER A 121 8.48 -14.92 6.44
CA SER A 121 9.90 -15.30 6.46
C SER A 121 10.57 -15.14 7.83
N GLY A 122 9.89 -14.51 8.80
CA GLY A 122 10.46 -14.18 10.12
C GLY A 122 11.38 -12.95 10.12
N GLY A 123 11.67 -12.37 8.95
CA GLY A 123 12.40 -11.11 8.79
C GLY A 123 11.69 -10.14 7.85
N SER A 124 12.36 -9.03 7.55
CA SER A 124 11.91 -8.05 6.55
C SER A 124 13.00 -7.82 5.49
N LYS A 125 12.57 -7.54 4.26
CA LYS A 125 13.43 -7.24 3.12
C LYS A 125 12.96 -5.95 2.47
N THR A 126 13.83 -4.96 2.35
CA THR A 126 13.55 -3.76 1.55
C THR A 126 13.36 -4.13 0.08
N VAL A 127 12.32 -3.60 -0.55
CA VAL A 127 11.99 -3.85 -1.95
C VAL A 127 11.60 -2.55 -2.64
N GLN A 128 11.84 -2.49 -3.94
CA GLN A 128 11.45 -1.38 -4.79
C GLN A 128 11.20 -1.89 -6.23
N PRO A 129 9.97 -1.80 -6.77
CA PRO A 129 8.74 -1.34 -6.10
C PRO A 129 8.32 -2.29 -4.96
N THR A 130 7.37 -1.86 -4.14
CA THR A 130 6.79 -2.69 -3.06
C THR A 130 5.73 -3.66 -3.59
N GLY A 131 5.08 -3.29 -4.69
CA GLY A 131 4.01 -4.05 -5.31
C GLY A 131 3.30 -3.24 -6.38
N TYR A 132 2.15 -3.75 -6.83
CA TYR A 132 1.36 -3.13 -7.88
C TYR A 132 -0.11 -3.00 -7.46
N ALA A 133 -0.69 -1.85 -7.79
CA ALA A 133 -2.11 -1.59 -7.62
C ALA A 133 -2.94 -2.40 -8.63
N LEU A 134 -4.25 -2.52 -8.37
CA LEU A 134 -5.15 -3.27 -9.27
C LEU A 134 -5.17 -2.72 -10.70
N ASN A 135 -5.01 -1.41 -10.89
CA ASN A 135 -4.90 -0.74 -12.20
C ASN A 135 -3.50 -0.87 -12.85
N GLY A 136 -2.58 -1.62 -12.25
CA GLY A 136 -1.24 -1.86 -12.78
C GLY A 136 -0.22 -0.73 -12.57
N VAL A 137 -0.58 0.34 -11.86
CA VAL A 137 0.38 1.37 -11.40
C VAL A 137 1.17 0.83 -10.21
N LYS A 138 2.50 1.02 -10.21
CA LYS A 138 3.36 0.53 -9.14
C LYS A 138 3.27 1.36 -7.86
N PHE A 139 3.42 0.69 -6.73
CA PHE A 139 3.68 1.28 -5.42
C PHE A 139 5.19 1.41 -5.24
N ASP A 140 5.70 2.63 -5.34
CA ASP A 140 7.15 2.91 -5.36
C ASP A 140 7.45 4.15 -4.51
N PRO A 141 7.35 4.04 -3.18
CA PRO A 141 7.35 5.21 -2.32
C PRO A 141 8.74 5.82 -2.08
N ALA A 142 9.81 5.09 -2.37
CA ALA A 142 11.18 5.58 -2.21
C ALA A 142 11.55 6.56 -3.32
N THR A 143 12.38 7.54 -3.00
CA THR A 143 12.89 8.49 -3.98
C THR A 143 14.37 8.22 -4.27
N ALA A 144 14.84 8.73 -5.40
CA ALA A 144 16.28 8.80 -5.68
C ALA A 144 16.90 10.09 -5.10
N GLY A 145 16.15 10.88 -4.34
CA GLY A 145 16.61 12.12 -3.76
C GLY A 145 17.38 11.88 -2.47
N SER A 146 18.51 12.55 -2.32
CA SER A 146 19.34 12.43 -1.13
C SER A 146 20.16 13.69 -0.85
N CYS A 147 20.57 13.86 0.40
CA CYS A 147 21.52 14.89 0.83
C CYS A 147 22.74 14.26 1.49
N ASP A 148 23.90 14.90 1.33
CA ASP A 148 25.06 14.62 2.17
C ASP A 148 24.94 15.30 3.55
N ASN A 149 25.93 15.09 4.42
CA ASN A 149 25.92 15.61 5.78
C ASN A 149 26.02 17.15 5.86
N SER A 150 26.45 17.81 4.78
CA SER A 150 26.53 19.27 4.70
C SER A 150 25.19 19.90 4.31
N GLY A 151 24.21 19.10 3.89
CA GLY A 151 22.95 19.57 3.33
C GLY A 151 23.04 19.90 1.85
N SER A 152 24.05 19.40 1.13
CA SER A 152 24.08 19.44 -0.33
C SER A 152 23.22 18.30 -0.86
N CYS A 153 22.20 18.65 -1.65
CA CYS A 153 21.13 17.73 -2.03
C CYS A 153 20.98 17.58 -3.54
N THR A 154 20.60 16.37 -3.95
CA THR A 154 20.17 16.03 -5.31
C THR A 154 18.84 15.32 -5.22
N LEU A 155 17.91 15.59 -6.13
CA LEU A 155 16.63 14.85 -6.22
C LEU A 155 16.75 13.54 -7.01
N ILE A 156 17.95 13.25 -7.55
CA ILE A 156 18.24 12.04 -8.31
C ILE A 156 19.57 11.41 -7.87
N GLY A 157 19.75 10.11 -8.15
CA GLY A 157 21.03 9.42 -8.02
C GLY A 157 21.34 8.80 -6.66
N ASN A 158 20.63 9.18 -5.59
CA ASN A 158 20.74 8.58 -4.25
C ASN A 158 22.20 8.46 -3.74
N THR A 159 22.96 9.55 -3.84
CA THR A 159 24.39 9.58 -3.51
C THR A 159 24.69 9.99 -2.06
N GLY A 160 23.72 10.60 -1.38
CA GLY A 160 23.83 11.06 0.00
C GLY A 160 23.32 10.03 1.02
N SER A 161 23.65 10.25 2.29
CA SER A 161 23.22 9.37 3.40
C SER A 161 21.80 9.65 3.90
N TRP A 162 21.20 10.78 3.49
CA TRP A 162 19.89 11.25 3.96
C TRP A 162 18.90 11.22 2.82
N SER A 163 18.02 10.22 2.81
CA SER A 163 17.07 9.97 1.72
C SER A 163 15.88 10.91 1.85
N ILE A 164 15.55 11.64 0.80
CA ILE A 164 14.48 12.67 0.84
C ILE A 164 13.12 12.01 0.63
N GLU A 165 12.13 12.35 1.47
CA GLU A 165 10.75 11.89 1.30
C GLU A 165 9.99 12.72 0.25
N ALA A 166 9.22 12.06 -0.61
CA ALA A 166 8.36 12.73 -1.59
C ALA A 166 7.14 13.42 -0.95
N LEU A 167 6.71 12.94 0.22
CA LEU A 167 5.51 13.36 0.93
C LEU A 167 5.85 13.78 2.37
N GLY A 168 4.99 14.58 3.00
CA GLY A 168 5.09 14.91 4.43
C GLY A 168 6.14 15.97 4.79
N GLN A 169 6.79 16.58 3.79
CA GLN A 169 7.80 17.62 3.98
C GLN A 169 7.63 18.76 2.95
N ASN A 170 8.18 19.94 3.26
CA ASN A 170 8.05 21.16 2.44
C ASN A 170 9.40 21.72 1.93
N SER A 171 10.51 21.01 2.18
CA SER A 171 11.85 21.38 1.72
C SER A 171 12.07 21.10 0.23
N PHE A 172 11.44 20.05 -0.29
CA PHE A 172 11.59 19.61 -1.68
C PHE A 172 10.22 19.32 -2.28
N ASN A 173 9.98 19.78 -3.50
CA ASN A 173 8.74 19.51 -4.22
C ASN A 173 9.00 18.50 -5.34
N PHE A 174 8.45 17.29 -5.22
CA PHE A 174 8.58 16.23 -6.23
C PHE A 174 7.51 16.30 -7.34
N GLY A 175 6.67 17.35 -7.32
CA GLY A 175 5.60 17.54 -8.30
C GLY A 175 4.51 16.47 -8.24
N VAL A 176 4.26 15.91 -7.06
CA VAL A 176 3.19 14.94 -6.83
C VAL A 176 1.81 15.56 -7.07
N ASP A 177 0.89 14.78 -7.61
CA ASP A 177 -0.51 15.16 -7.77
C ASP A 177 -1.38 14.76 -6.56
N SER A 178 -2.70 14.96 -6.66
CA SER A 178 -3.67 14.62 -5.61
C SER A 178 -3.78 13.12 -5.31
N ASN A 179 -3.14 12.26 -6.10
CA ASN A 179 -3.06 10.82 -5.88
C ASN A 179 -1.77 10.42 -5.16
N ASN A 180 -1.02 11.40 -4.65
CA ASN A 180 0.30 11.20 -4.04
C ASN A 180 1.26 10.50 -5.00
N ALA A 181 1.19 10.85 -6.29
CA ALA A 181 1.93 10.20 -7.36
C ALA A 181 2.59 11.21 -8.29
N HIS A 182 3.66 10.78 -8.93
CA HIS A 182 4.31 11.55 -9.98
C HIS A 182 4.91 10.65 -11.06
N VAL A 183 5.61 11.25 -12.02
CA VAL A 183 6.12 10.58 -13.21
C VAL A 183 7.64 10.43 -13.15
N GLN A 184 8.16 9.25 -13.44
CA GLN A 184 9.60 9.00 -13.58
C GLN A 184 10.12 9.44 -14.95
N PRO A 185 11.45 9.61 -15.15
CA PRO A 185 12.02 10.00 -16.44
C PRO A 185 11.67 9.09 -17.63
N ASN A 186 11.36 7.82 -17.38
CA ASN A 186 10.90 6.87 -18.40
C ASN A 186 9.39 6.96 -18.72
N GLY A 187 8.68 7.90 -18.08
CA GLY A 187 7.24 8.13 -18.23
C GLY A 187 6.35 7.28 -17.31
N ALA A 188 6.92 6.47 -16.41
CA ALA A 188 6.13 5.68 -15.48
C ALA A 188 5.49 6.57 -14.39
N TYR A 189 4.15 6.60 -14.35
CA TYR A 189 3.39 7.13 -13.22
C TYR A 189 3.44 6.13 -12.05
N HIS A 190 3.60 6.60 -10.81
CA HIS A 190 3.73 5.73 -9.63
C HIS A 190 3.29 6.41 -8.33
N TYR A 191 2.79 5.63 -7.38
CA TYR A 191 2.31 6.12 -6.09
C TYR A 191 3.41 6.14 -5.03
N HIS A 192 3.51 7.26 -4.31
CA HIS A 192 4.26 7.39 -3.05
C HIS A 192 3.39 7.23 -1.82
N GLY A 193 2.07 7.43 -1.94
CA GLY A 193 1.14 7.36 -0.83
C GLY A 193 -0.23 6.86 -1.25
N MET A 194 -1.26 7.31 -0.55
CA MET A 194 -2.63 6.85 -0.81
C MET A 194 -3.04 7.14 -2.27
N PRO A 195 -3.42 6.11 -3.05
CA PRO A 195 -3.86 6.30 -4.44
C PRO A 195 -5.32 6.80 -4.44
N THR A 196 -5.54 8.08 -4.10
CA THR A 196 -6.87 8.66 -3.86
C THR A 196 -7.85 8.47 -5.03
N GLY A 197 -7.38 8.61 -6.27
CA GLY A 197 -8.16 8.39 -7.48
C GLY A 197 -8.60 6.94 -7.61
N LEU A 198 -7.68 5.98 -7.45
CA LEU A 198 -8.03 4.55 -7.44
C LEU A 198 -9.04 4.22 -6.34
N MET A 199 -8.87 4.79 -5.14
CA MET A 199 -9.83 4.60 -4.04
C MET A 199 -11.22 5.13 -4.39
N THR A 200 -11.29 6.22 -5.16
CA THR A 200 -12.53 6.79 -5.65
C THR A 200 -13.18 5.87 -6.68
N GLU A 201 -12.42 5.36 -7.65
CA GLU A 201 -12.91 4.42 -8.67
C GLU A 201 -13.40 3.10 -8.07
N LEU A 202 -12.74 2.60 -7.03
CA LEU A 202 -13.18 1.39 -6.30
C LEU A 202 -14.47 1.63 -5.47
N GLY A 203 -14.75 2.88 -5.09
CA GLY A 203 -16.06 3.30 -4.57
C GLY A 203 -16.49 2.63 -3.26
N LYS A 204 -15.55 2.16 -2.42
CA LYS A 204 -15.85 1.39 -1.20
C LYS A 204 -16.13 2.23 0.05
N GLY A 205 -15.86 3.54 0.00
CA GLY A 205 -16.05 4.43 1.15
C GLY A 205 -15.16 4.05 2.34
N ALA A 206 -15.72 4.07 3.55
CA ALA A 206 -15.01 3.70 4.79
C ALA A 206 -15.07 2.18 5.04
N ALA A 207 -14.34 1.42 4.22
CA ALA A 207 -14.27 -0.04 4.30
C ALA A 207 -12.87 -0.56 4.00
N MET A 208 -12.53 -1.75 4.54
CA MET A 208 -11.34 -2.48 4.12
C MET A 208 -11.39 -2.69 2.61
N THR A 209 -10.41 -2.14 1.90
CA THR A 209 -10.36 -2.16 0.44
C THR A 209 -9.04 -2.74 -0.01
N LEU A 210 -9.09 -3.92 -0.64
CA LEU A 210 -7.94 -4.53 -1.31
C LEU A 210 -7.62 -3.70 -2.56
N VAL A 211 -6.42 -3.12 -2.61
CA VAL A 211 -5.99 -2.20 -3.70
C VAL A 211 -4.86 -2.75 -4.54
N GLY A 212 -4.25 -3.86 -4.16
CA GLY A 212 -3.17 -4.46 -4.93
C GLY A 212 -2.48 -5.61 -4.22
N TRP A 213 -1.35 -6.02 -4.79
CA TRP A 213 -0.55 -7.14 -4.31
C TRP A 213 0.91 -6.71 -4.16
N ALA A 214 1.52 -7.12 -3.06
CA ALA A 214 2.94 -6.90 -2.81
C ALA A 214 3.81 -7.90 -3.56
N GLU A 215 5.09 -7.57 -3.72
CA GLU A 215 6.11 -8.41 -4.37
C GLU A 215 6.21 -9.83 -3.80
N ASP A 216 5.90 -10.00 -2.52
CA ASP A 216 5.93 -11.28 -1.82
C ASP A 216 4.60 -12.06 -1.90
N GLY A 217 3.60 -11.55 -2.62
CA GLY A 217 2.30 -12.20 -2.82
C GLY A 217 1.25 -11.89 -1.75
N PHE A 218 1.58 -11.15 -0.69
CA PHE A 218 0.58 -10.70 0.28
C PHE A 218 -0.28 -9.54 -0.25
N PRO A 219 -1.55 -9.43 0.18
CA PRO A 219 -2.43 -8.35 -0.24
C PRO A 219 -2.05 -7.00 0.37
N ILE A 220 -2.36 -5.92 -0.37
CA ILE A 220 -2.20 -4.54 0.07
C ILE A 220 -3.59 -3.91 0.20
N TYR A 221 -3.92 -3.43 1.40
CA TYR A 221 -5.16 -2.71 1.69
C TYR A 221 -4.91 -1.20 1.83
N ALA A 222 -5.93 -0.39 1.57
CA ALA A 222 -5.83 1.05 1.71
C ALA A 222 -6.65 1.58 2.89
N ARG A 223 -5.99 2.39 3.74
CA ARG A 223 -6.51 3.24 4.83
C ARG A 223 -7.19 2.53 5.99
N TYR A 224 -8.12 1.63 5.72
CA TYR A 224 -9.05 1.11 6.71
C TYR A 224 -8.76 -0.33 7.09
N GLY A 225 -9.07 -0.66 8.34
CA GLY A 225 -9.00 -2.00 8.90
C GLY A 225 -9.97 -2.18 10.06
N TYR A 226 -10.21 -3.43 10.43
CA TYR A 226 -10.92 -3.75 11.67
C TYR A 226 -10.15 -3.25 12.90
N SER A 227 -10.89 -2.68 13.86
CA SER A 227 -10.33 -2.17 15.13
C SER A 227 -9.74 -3.28 15.99
N SER A 228 -10.35 -4.46 15.97
CA SER A 228 -9.72 -5.71 16.42
C SER A 228 -9.32 -6.51 15.18
N ALA A 229 -8.02 -6.70 14.97
CA ALA A 229 -7.49 -7.25 13.73
C ALA A 229 -8.07 -8.64 13.39
N ASN A 230 -8.45 -9.44 14.39
CA ASN A 230 -8.97 -10.80 14.21
C ASN A 230 -10.50 -10.89 14.30
N ASP A 231 -11.21 -9.76 14.32
CA ASP A 231 -12.67 -9.73 14.47
C ASP A 231 -13.32 -8.86 13.39
N ALA A 232 -13.96 -9.52 12.42
CA ALA A 232 -14.64 -8.89 11.30
C ALA A 232 -15.95 -8.19 11.71
N ALA A 233 -16.45 -8.43 12.93
CA ALA A 233 -17.59 -7.72 13.49
C ALA A 233 -17.18 -6.43 14.23
N SER A 234 -15.88 -6.24 14.48
CA SER A 234 -15.38 -5.01 15.10
C SER A 234 -15.51 -3.81 14.17
N ALA A 235 -15.54 -2.61 14.75
CA ALA A 235 -15.68 -1.38 13.96
C ALA A 235 -14.51 -1.21 12.96
N ILE A 236 -14.82 -0.63 11.80
CA ILE A 236 -13.80 -0.16 10.86
C ILE A 236 -13.18 1.13 11.39
N LYS A 237 -11.85 1.24 11.34
CA LYS A 237 -11.09 2.44 11.66
C LYS A 237 -10.00 2.71 10.63
N THR A 238 -9.53 3.94 10.57
CA THR A 238 -8.26 4.25 9.89
C THR A 238 -7.11 3.58 10.64
N LEU A 239 -6.30 2.81 9.92
CA LEU A 239 -5.08 2.20 10.46
C LEU A 239 -3.96 3.22 10.53
N ILE A 240 -3.21 3.18 11.62
CA ILE A 240 -2.10 4.10 11.89
C ILE A 240 -0.80 3.29 11.89
N GLY A 241 0.21 3.75 11.15
CA GLY A 241 1.54 3.16 11.16
C GLY A 241 2.25 3.35 12.50
N SER A 242 3.18 2.45 12.84
CA SER A 242 3.95 2.53 14.08
C SER A 242 5.27 3.29 13.92
N TYR A 243 5.30 4.30 13.03
CA TYR A 243 6.45 5.18 12.85
C TYR A 243 6.20 6.53 13.48
N GLN A 244 7.21 7.07 14.14
CA GLN A 244 7.18 8.37 14.79
C GLN A 244 8.36 9.21 14.34
N LEU A 245 8.16 10.52 14.29
CA LEU A 245 9.26 11.45 14.05
C LEU A 245 10.18 11.48 15.27
N LYS A 246 11.49 11.37 15.03
CA LYS A 246 12.50 11.52 16.09
C LYS A 246 12.47 12.95 16.64
N SER A 247 12.60 13.09 17.95
CA SER A 247 12.69 14.40 18.61
C SER A 247 14.09 15.02 18.52
N THR A 248 15.11 14.20 18.31
CA THR A 248 16.52 14.60 18.20
C THR A 248 17.06 14.18 16.84
N PRO A 249 17.73 15.07 16.10
CA PRO A 249 18.35 14.70 14.83
C PRO A 249 19.52 13.73 15.06
N ASP A 250 19.68 12.79 14.14
CA ASP A 250 20.81 11.87 14.12
C ASP A 250 22.14 12.60 13.83
N SER A 251 23.26 12.03 14.26
CA SER A 251 24.59 12.59 13.97
C SER A 251 24.87 12.62 12.46
N GLY A 252 25.46 13.71 11.97
CA GLY A 252 25.75 13.89 10.55
C GLY A 252 24.54 14.30 9.70
N ARG A 253 23.34 14.38 10.27
CA ARG A 253 22.16 14.93 9.58
C ARG A 253 22.39 16.41 9.22
N PRO A 254 21.98 16.86 8.03
CA PRO A 254 21.85 18.28 7.74
C PRO A 254 21.12 19.04 8.85
N SER A 255 21.44 20.33 9.02
CA SER A 255 20.80 21.15 10.07
C SER A 255 19.27 21.15 9.95
N THR A 256 18.57 21.05 11.09
CA THR A 256 17.11 21.19 11.14
C THR A 256 16.62 22.58 10.75
N SER A 257 17.49 23.59 10.82
CA SER A 257 17.21 24.94 10.31
C SER A 257 17.23 25.02 8.79
N LEU A 258 17.94 24.13 8.11
CA LEU A 258 17.99 24.04 6.66
C LEU A 258 16.86 23.12 6.15
N TYR A 259 16.74 21.95 6.77
CA TYR A 259 15.74 20.94 6.46
C TYR A 259 15.06 20.48 7.74
N PRO A 260 13.79 20.84 8.01
CA PRO A 260 13.08 20.42 9.22
C PRO A 260 13.05 18.91 9.42
N MET A 261 12.84 18.44 10.65
CA MET A 261 12.63 17.01 10.91
C MET A 261 11.44 16.51 10.10
N GLY A 262 11.61 15.36 9.44
CA GLY A 262 10.61 14.72 8.59
C GLY A 262 10.91 14.87 7.10
N THR A 263 11.91 15.68 6.74
CA THR A 263 12.41 15.79 5.37
C THR A 263 13.06 14.48 4.89
N PHE A 264 13.71 13.74 5.80
CA PHE A 264 14.42 12.52 5.46
C PHE A 264 13.74 11.25 6.00
N SER A 265 13.88 10.13 5.28
CA SER A 265 13.39 8.82 5.73
C SER A 265 13.94 8.46 7.12
N GLN A 266 15.22 8.81 7.35
CA GLN A 266 15.96 8.54 8.58
C GLN A 266 15.48 9.38 9.77
N ASP A 267 14.70 10.45 9.54
CA ASP A 267 14.10 11.24 10.62
C ASP A 267 12.97 10.48 11.34
N TYR A 268 12.49 9.37 10.77
CA TYR A 268 11.46 8.53 11.36
C TYR A 268 12.08 7.30 12.05
N GLN A 269 11.44 6.86 13.13
CA GLN A 269 11.78 5.63 13.83
C GLN A 269 10.55 4.75 13.99
N TYR A 270 10.73 3.44 13.80
CA TYR A 270 9.71 2.47 14.15
C TYR A 270 9.65 2.31 15.68
N VAL A 271 8.45 2.39 16.24
CA VAL A 271 8.17 2.21 17.66
C VAL A 271 7.10 1.13 17.80
N ALA A 272 7.52 -0.11 18.04
CA ALA A 272 6.62 -1.25 18.13
C ALA A 272 5.43 -0.99 19.07
N GLY A 273 4.21 -1.20 18.57
CA GLY A 273 2.97 -1.00 19.32
C GLY A 273 2.50 0.45 19.46
N SER A 274 3.17 1.43 18.84
CA SER A 274 2.69 2.82 18.86
C SER A 274 1.50 3.07 17.93
N GLY A 275 1.29 2.19 16.95
CA GLY A 275 0.17 2.20 16.02
C GLY A 275 -0.42 0.80 15.85
N ASP A 276 -1.11 0.58 14.72
CA ASP A 276 -1.79 -0.67 14.39
C ASP A 276 -0.90 -1.64 13.58
N LEU A 277 0.23 -1.16 13.05
CA LEU A 277 1.02 -1.83 12.01
C LEU A 277 2.46 -2.08 12.44
N ASP A 278 3.11 -3.06 11.83
CA ASP A 278 4.50 -3.41 12.08
C ASP A 278 5.50 -2.55 11.27
N GLU A 279 6.78 -2.92 11.33
CA GLU A 279 7.87 -2.18 10.68
C GLU A 279 7.77 -2.13 9.15
N CYS A 280 7.03 -3.05 8.51
CA CYS A 280 6.72 -3.01 7.09
C CYS A 280 5.31 -2.47 6.82
N ASN A 281 4.74 -1.70 7.75
CA ASN A 281 3.41 -1.12 7.61
C ASN A 281 2.31 -2.18 7.34
N GLY A 282 2.45 -3.39 7.89
CA GLY A 282 1.48 -4.45 7.78
C GLY A 282 1.03 -5.03 9.11
N ARG A 283 0.08 -5.96 9.08
CA ARG A 283 -0.37 -6.74 10.25
C ARG A 283 -1.05 -8.03 9.81
N THR A 284 -1.21 -8.97 10.73
CA THR A 284 -2.06 -10.15 10.52
C THR A 284 -3.46 -9.90 11.06
N GLY A 285 -4.47 -10.25 10.28
CA GLY A 285 -5.87 -10.13 10.68
C GLY A 285 -6.85 -10.62 9.62
N VAL A 286 -8.12 -10.67 9.97
CA VAL A 286 -9.21 -10.99 9.04
C VAL A 286 -9.46 -9.84 8.06
N THR A 287 -9.88 -10.17 6.85
CA THR A 287 -10.28 -9.22 5.81
C THR A 287 -11.52 -9.77 5.08
N PRO A 288 -12.22 -8.96 4.26
CA PRO A 288 -13.35 -9.45 3.47
C PRO A 288 -13.01 -10.65 2.58
N GLU A 289 -11.81 -10.65 1.99
CA GLU A 289 -11.33 -11.72 1.11
C GLU A 289 -10.71 -12.90 1.89
N PHE A 290 -10.22 -12.65 3.10
CA PHE A 290 -9.51 -13.63 3.94
C PHE A 290 -10.13 -13.70 5.34
N PRO A 291 -11.33 -14.31 5.50
CA PRO A 291 -12.03 -14.40 6.79
C PRO A 291 -11.30 -15.28 7.81
N GLY A 292 -10.41 -16.19 7.36
CA GLY A 292 -9.52 -16.97 8.22
C GLY A 292 -8.28 -16.22 8.70
N GLY A 293 -8.09 -14.98 8.24
CA GLY A 293 -6.93 -14.16 8.54
C GLY A 293 -5.77 -14.35 7.55
N ILE A 294 -5.11 -13.24 7.23
CA ILE A 294 -3.88 -13.20 6.43
C ILE A 294 -2.97 -12.10 6.97
N TYR A 295 -1.66 -12.20 6.72
CA TYR A 295 -0.81 -11.01 6.81
C TYR A 295 -1.08 -10.09 5.61
N TYR A 296 -1.20 -8.80 5.85
CA TYR A 296 -1.43 -7.81 4.80
C TYR A 296 -0.70 -6.51 5.09
N TYR A 297 -0.31 -5.83 4.02
CA TYR A 297 0.19 -4.46 4.10
C TYR A 297 -0.96 -3.47 4.08
N ALA A 298 -0.78 -2.33 4.72
CA ALA A 298 -1.72 -1.22 4.67
C ALA A 298 -1.03 0.03 4.10
N ILE A 299 -1.74 0.74 3.22
CA ILE A 299 -1.39 2.10 2.84
C ILE A 299 -2.06 3.05 3.84
N THR A 300 -1.29 3.95 4.44
CA THR A 300 -1.72 4.86 5.52
C THR A 300 -1.61 6.33 5.13
N ASP A 301 -2.23 7.22 5.91
CA ASP A 301 -2.20 8.68 5.69
C ASP A 301 -0.96 9.37 6.29
N SER A 302 -0.05 8.61 6.90
CA SER A 302 1.22 9.07 7.47
C SER A 302 2.38 8.17 7.06
N TYR A 303 3.62 8.65 7.24
CA TYR A 303 4.84 7.88 7.00
C TYR A 303 4.76 6.46 7.59
N PRO A 304 5.18 5.41 6.85
CA PRO A 304 5.84 5.45 5.54
C PRO A 304 4.91 5.60 4.34
N TYR A 305 3.61 5.81 4.59
CA TYR A 305 2.48 5.82 3.65
C TYR A 305 2.27 4.45 3.01
N ILE A 306 3.21 4.02 2.16
CA ILE A 306 3.26 2.69 1.57
C ILE A 306 4.43 1.94 2.22
N SER A 307 4.30 0.63 2.39
CA SER A 307 5.39 -0.19 2.91
C SER A 307 6.70 0.01 2.12
N ARG A 308 7.83 0.01 2.84
CA ARG A 308 9.20 0.03 2.29
C ARG A 308 9.86 -1.34 2.27
N CYS A 309 9.20 -2.35 2.85
CA CYS A 309 9.74 -3.70 2.96
C CYS A 309 8.65 -4.76 2.86
N VAL A 310 9.08 -5.98 2.61
CA VAL A 310 8.22 -7.16 2.62
C VAL A 310 8.66 -8.13 3.71
N LYS A 311 7.72 -8.86 4.29
CA LYS A 311 7.95 -9.90 5.31
C LYS A 311 7.74 -11.31 4.78
N GLY A 312 7.21 -11.43 3.57
CA GLY A 312 6.97 -12.71 2.93
C GLY A 312 8.16 -13.26 2.15
N SER A 313 8.04 -14.54 1.81
CA SER A 313 8.85 -15.27 0.82
C SER A 313 7.96 -16.18 -0.01
#